data_AF-A0A2M7KM97-F1
#
_entry.id   AF-A0A2M7KM97-F1
#
_cell.length_a   1.000
_cell.length_b   1.000
_cell.length_c   1.000
_cell.angle_alpha   90.00
_cell.angle_beta   90.00
_cell.angle_gamma   90.00
#
_symmetry.space_group_name_H-M   'P 1'
#
loop_
_entity.id
_entity.type
_entity.pdbx_description
1 polymer ?
#
loop_
_entity_poly.entity_id
_entity_poly.type
_entity_poly.pdbx_seq_one_letter_code
_entity_poly.pdbx_strand_id
1 'polypeptide(L)'
;MTTHPNILWICTEHQRYDTIHALGNEHIRTPNLDRLVAEGVAFTHAFAQNTVCTPSRSSFLTGRYPVTTRCRQNGQNLPDDEVLRQSAGVHAGGAQLPVAGERQSVRCTRSVRLPARVLRAIRQRVAGF
;
A
#
# COMPACT_ATOMS: atom_id res chain seq x y z
N MET A 1 -10.40 -20.56 13.19
CA MET A 1 -10.01 -19.28 12.55
C MET A 1 -9.22 -18.47 13.57
N THR A 2 -8.08 -17.88 13.20
CA THR A 2 -7.37 -16.97 14.12
C THR A 2 -8.25 -15.75 14.35
N THR A 3 -8.42 -15.34 15.60
CA THR A 3 -9.27 -14.19 15.97
C THR A 3 -8.73 -12.85 15.47
N HIS A 4 -7.51 -12.85 14.94
CA HIS A 4 -6.83 -11.70 14.37
C HIS A 4 -6.44 -12.03 12.92
N PRO A 5 -7.11 -11.45 11.92
CA PRO A 5 -6.72 -11.63 10.53
C PRO A 5 -5.39 -10.92 10.26
N ASN A 6 -4.55 -11.51 9.41
CA ASN A 6 -3.37 -10.83 8.89
C ASN A 6 -3.77 -9.93 7.72
N ILE A 7 -3.34 -8.67 7.74
CA ILE A 7 -3.62 -7.71 6.67
C ILE A 7 -2.33 -7.51 5.86
N LEU A 8 -2.39 -7.78 4.55
CA LEU A 8 -1.32 -7.51 3.60
C LEU A 8 -1.70 -6.32 2.72
N TRP A 9 -0.92 -5.24 2.79
CA TRP A 9 -1.09 -4.09 1.91
C TRP A 9 -0.16 -4.21 0.70
N ILE A 10 -0.71 -4.18 -0.52
CA ILE A 10 0.04 -4.13 -1.78
C ILE A 10 -0.27 -2.78 -2.45
N CYS A 11 0.77 -1.98 -2.69
CA CYS A 11 0.65 -0.69 -3.37
C CYS A 11 1.68 -0.64 -4.51
N THR A 12 1.23 -0.23 -5.68
CA THR A 12 2.07 0.02 -6.86
C THR A 12 2.26 1.52 -7.05
N GLU A 13 3.40 1.93 -7.59
CA GLU A 13 3.65 3.30 -8.01
C GLU A 13 3.24 3.49 -9.47
N HIS A 14 2.55 4.60 -9.77
CA HIS A 14 2.14 4.99 -11.12
C HIS A 14 1.29 3.98 -11.91
N GLN A 15 0.55 3.10 -11.22
CA GLN A 15 -0.38 2.19 -11.89
C GLN A 15 -1.63 2.95 -12.37
N ARG A 16 -1.95 2.83 -13.66
CA ARG A 16 -3.24 3.32 -14.20
C ARG A 16 -4.36 2.35 -13.83
N TYR A 17 -5.58 2.86 -13.70
CA TYR A 17 -6.74 2.05 -13.33
C TYR A 17 -7.08 0.97 -14.37
N ASP A 18 -6.73 1.20 -15.64
CA ASP A 18 -7.06 0.34 -16.78
C ASP A 18 -5.97 -0.69 -17.10
N THR A 19 -5.08 -1.03 -16.16
CA THR A 19 -3.98 -1.98 -16.41
C THR A 19 -4.23 -3.39 -15.86
N ILE A 20 -5.46 -3.70 -15.45
CA ILE A 20 -5.86 -5.01 -14.93
C ILE A 20 -6.81 -5.66 -15.93
N HIS A 21 -6.49 -6.88 -16.36
CA HIS A 21 -7.27 -7.63 -17.35
C HIS A 21 -8.72 -7.83 -16.90
N ALA A 22 -8.93 -8.35 -15.69
CA ALA A 22 -10.25 -8.58 -15.13
C ALA A 22 -11.09 -7.29 -14.95
N LEU A 23 -10.49 -6.11 -15.07
CA LEU A 23 -11.19 -4.81 -15.03
C LEU A 23 -11.41 -4.21 -16.43
N GLY A 24 -11.30 -5.01 -17.49
CA GLY A 24 -11.68 -4.63 -18.85
C GLY A 24 -10.53 -4.35 -19.81
N ASN A 25 -9.28 -4.67 -19.46
CA ASN A 25 -8.15 -4.54 -20.39
C ASN A 25 -7.88 -5.84 -21.14
N GLU A 26 -8.22 -5.91 -22.42
CA GLU A 26 -8.06 -7.12 -23.25
C GLU A 26 -6.61 -7.40 -23.69
N HIS A 27 -5.72 -6.42 -23.57
CA HIS A 27 -4.35 -6.50 -24.09
C HIS A 27 -3.32 -6.93 -23.04
N ILE A 28 -3.58 -6.65 -21.77
CA ILE A 28 -2.68 -6.96 -20.66
C ILE A 28 -3.14 -8.26 -20.01
N ARG A 29 -2.21 -9.11 -19.59
CA ARG A 29 -2.49 -10.33 -18.84
C ARG A 29 -2.03 -10.16 -17.40
N THR A 30 -2.96 -10.24 -16.44
CA THR A 30 -2.67 -10.05 -15.00
C THR A 30 -3.21 -11.20 -14.15
N PRO A 31 -2.86 -12.48 -14.43
CA PRO A 31 -3.54 -13.64 -13.85
C PRO A 31 -3.60 -13.65 -12.31
N ASN A 32 -2.55 -13.13 -11.65
CA ASN A 32 -2.52 -13.04 -10.19
C ASN A 32 -3.47 -11.96 -9.62
N LEU A 33 -3.61 -10.82 -10.30
CA LEU A 33 -4.55 -9.77 -9.91
C LEU A 33 -5.98 -10.14 -10.30
N ASP A 34 -6.16 -10.79 -11.45
CA ASP A 34 -7.46 -11.28 -11.91
C ASP A 34 -8.06 -12.26 -10.89
N ARG A 35 -7.22 -13.13 -10.32
CA ARG A 35 -7.62 -14.03 -9.24
C ARG A 35 -8.04 -13.26 -7.96
N LEU A 36 -7.32 -12.19 -7.59
CA LEU A 36 -7.70 -11.34 -6.45
C LEU A 36 -9.03 -10.62 -6.68
N VAL A 37 -9.30 -10.18 -7.91
CA VAL A 37 -10.59 -9.59 -8.29
C VAL A 37 -11.72 -10.62 -8.18
N ALA A 38 -11.50 -11.85 -8.67
CA ALA A 38 -12.49 -12.92 -8.63
C ALA A 38 -12.81 -13.43 -7.20
N GLU A 39 -11.81 -13.46 -6.32
CA GLU A 39 -11.94 -13.92 -4.93
C GLU A 39 -12.35 -12.79 -3.95
N GLY A 40 -12.47 -11.55 -4.43
CA GLY A 40 -12.58 -10.36 -3.59
C GLY A 40 -13.58 -9.32 -4.09
N VAL A 41 -13.31 -8.05 -3.76
CA VAL A 41 -14.13 -6.90 -4.16
C VAL A 41 -13.23 -5.88 -4.83
N ALA A 42 -13.62 -5.43 -6.03
CA ALA A 42 -12.94 -4.38 -6.77
C ALA A 42 -13.75 -3.07 -6.70
N PHE A 43 -13.07 -1.96 -6.40
CA PHE A 43 -13.65 -0.63 -6.44
C PHE A 43 -13.33 0.04 -7.77
N THR A 44 -14.34 0.31 -8.60
CA THR A 44 -14.17 0.92 -9.93
C THR A 44 -14.10 2.45 -9.90
N HIS A 45 -14.43 3.06 -8.75
CA HIS A 45 -14.46 4.51 -8.55
C HIS A 45 -13.61 4.89 -7.31
N ALA A 46 -12.35 4.45 -7.30
CA ALA A 46 -11.39 4.78 -6.25
C ALA A 46 -10.39 5.84 -6.73
N PHE A 47 -10.37 7.00 -6.06
CA PHE A 47 -9.54 8.14 -6.46
C PHE A 47 -8.47 8.44 -5.41
N ALA A 48 -7.25 8.72 -5.88
CA ALA A 48 -6.20 9.27 -5.03
C ALA A 48 -6.53 10.72 -4.66
N GLN A 49 -6.17 11.13 -3.44
CA GLN A 49 -6.40 12.50 -2.96
C GLN A 49 -5.45 13.52 -3.61
N ASN A 50 -4.41 13.03 -4.29
CA ASN A 50 -3.50 13.83 -5.10
C ASN A 50 -2.89 12.93 -6.18
N THR A 51 -2.56 13.49 -7.34
CA THR A 51 -1.93 12.78 -8.47
C THR A 51 -0.39 12.76 -8.39
N VAL A 52 0.19 13.41 -7.37
CA VAL A 52 1.64 13.50 -7.14
C VAL A 52 2.04 12.61 -5.96
N CYS A 53 3.24 12.01 -6.06
CA CYS A 53 3.70 10.90 -5.24
C CYS A 53 3.66 11.20 -3.72
N THR A 54 4.39 12.21 -3.23
CA THR A 54 4.44 12.57 -1.81
C THR A 54 3.08 12.95 -1.22
N PRO A 55 2.32 13.91 -1.78
CA PRO A 55 1.00 14.27 -1.24
C PRO A 55 0.00 13.11 -1.29
N SER A 56 0.05 12.25 -2.32
CA SER A 56 -0.79 11.05 -2.41
C SER A 56 -0.48 10.06 -1.29
N ARG A 57 0.80 9.70 -1.11
CA ARG A 57 1.23 8.77 -0.05
C ARG A 57 0.97 9.32 1.35
N SER A 58 1.26 10.59 1.59
CA SER A 58 0.99 11.24 2.89
C SER A 58 -0.50 11.16 3.23
N SER A 59 -1.36 11.46 2.25
CA SER A 59 -2.81 11.37 2.43
C SER A 59 -3.27 9.94 2.69
N PHE A 60 -2.76 9.01 1.89
CA PHE A 60 -3.07 7.60 1.97
C PHE A 60 -2.66 6.98 3.32
N LEU A 61 -1.44 7.26 3.81
CA LEU A 61 -0.90 6.70 5.06
C LEU A 61 -1.57 7.27 6.33
N THR A 62 -1.98 8.53 6.30
CA THR A 62 -2.60 9.22 7.44
C THR A 62 -4.13 9.17 7.42
N GLY A 63 -4.73 8.87 6.27
CA GLY A 63 -6.18 8.98 6.06
C GLY A 63 -6.69 10.43 6.06
N ARG A 64 -5.83 11.41 5.77
CA ARG A 64 -6.15 12.86 5.83
C ARG A 64 -5.89 13.51 4.47
N TYR A 65 -6.60 14.58 4.14
CA TYR A 65 -6.37 15.30 2.88
C TYR A 65 -4.97 15.95 2.82
N PRO A 66 -4.37 16.14 1.64
CA PRO A 66 -3.07 16.81 1.47
C PRO A 66 -2.97 18.20 2.11
N VAL A 67 -4.08 18.96 2.11
CA VAL A 67 -4.14 20.27 2.77
C VAL A 67 -3.88 20.15 4.28
N THR A 68 -4.38 19.07 4.87
CA THR A 68 -4.32 18.77 6.29
C THR A 68 -2.98 18.19 6.69
N THR A 69 -2.42 17.29 5.87
CA THR A 69 -1.08 16.70 6.12
C THR A 69 0.07 17.68 5.87
N ARG A 70 -0.22 18.81 5.18
CA ARG A 70 0.74 19.84 4.78
C ARG A 70 1.77 19.35 3.75
N CYS A 71 1.61 18.13 3.24
CA CYS A 71 2.34 17.63 2.06
C CYS A 71 1.52 17.94 0.81
N ARG A 72 1.98 18.89 0.00
CA ARG A 72 1.32 19.39 -1.23
C ARG A 72 2.16 19.18 -2.49
N GLN A 73 3.45 18.88 -2.35
CA GLN A 73 4.37 18.66 -3.46
C GLN A 73 5.43 17.60 -3.11
N ASN A 74 6.09 17.08 -4.14
CA ASN A 74 7.24 16.18 -3.95
C ASN A 74 8.39 16.90 -3.22
N GLY A 75 9.17 16.13 -2.46
CA GLY A 75 10.29 16.66 -1.67
C GLY A 75 9.91 17.22 -0.30
N GLN A 76 8.62 17.30 0.03
CA GLN A 76 8.18 17.63 1.39
C GLN A 76 8.21 16.40 2.28
N ASN A 77 8.69 16.58 3.52
CA ASN A 77 8.59 15.55 4.54
C ASN A 77 7.20 15.58 5.17
N LEU A 78 6.71 14.41 5.57
CA LEU A 78 5.54 14.34 6.44
C LEU A 78 5.93 14.93 7.81
N PRO A 79 5.15 15.87 8.37
CA PRO A 79 5.37 16.39 9.72
C PRO A 79 5.36 15.29 10.78
N ASP A 80 6.22 15.40 11.79
CA ASP A 80 6.39 14.36 12.82
C ASP A 80 5.16 14.19 13.73
N ASP A 81 4.26 15.18 13.76
CA ASP A 81 2.99 15.14 14.49
C ASP A 81 1.87 14.38 13.76
N GLU A 82 2.09 13.95 12.50
CA GLU A 82 1.13 13.17 11.75
C GLU A 82 1.11 11.69 12.17
N VAL A 83 -0.08 11.16 12.40
CA VAL A 83 -0.28 9.76 12.79
C VAL A 83 -0.53 8.91 11.55
N LEU A 84 0.36 7.97 11.29
CA LEU A 84 0.17 6.96 10.25
C LEU A 84 -0.90 5.96 10.71
N ARG A 85 -2.11 6.05 10.14
CA ARG A 85 -3.23 5.18 10.49
C ARG A 85 -3.00 3.74 10.07
N GLN A 86 -2.19 3.53 9.04
CA GLN A 86 -1.83 2.20 8.57
C GLN A 86 -0.96 1.45 9.59
N SER A 87 -0.08 2.13 10.33
CA SER A 87 0.71 1.50 11.40
C SER A 87 0.03 1.54 12.77
N ALA A 88 -0.87 2.50 13.02
CA ALA A 88 -1.51 2.68 14.32
C ALA A 88 -2.46 1.54 14.72
N GLY A 89 -3.08 0.84 13.76
CA GLY A 89 -3.94 -0.32 14.03
C GLY A 89 -3.20 -1.58 14.50
N VAL A 90 -1.87 -1.61 14.41
CA VAL A 90 -1.04 -2.78 14.75
C VAL A 90 -0.29 -2.62 16.08
N HIS A 91 -0.29 -1.40 16.65
CA HIS A 91 0.30 -1.12 17.97
C HIS A 91 -0.55 -1.58 19.16
N ALA A 92 -1.83 -1.90 18.97
CA ALA A 92 -2.66 -2.50 20.01
C ALA A 92 -2.36 -4.00 20.24
N GLY A 93 -1.54 -4.64 19.39
CA GLY A 93 -1.21 -6.07 19.46
C GLY A 93 0.26 -6.43 19.19
N GLY A 94 1.17 -5.46 19.16
CA GLY A 94 2.61 -5.70 19.07
C GLY A 94 3.14 -6.19 17.71
N ALA A 95 2.32 -6.25 16.65
CA ALA A 95 2.82 -6.49 15.31
C ALA A 95 3.21 -5.15 14.64
N GLN A 96 4.30 -5.15 13.88
CA GLN A 96 4.82 -3.97 13.22
C GLN A 96 4.72 -4.22 11.71
N LEU A 97 4.13 -3.27 10.95
CA LEU A 97 4.02 -3.41 9.49
C LEU A 97 5.40 -3.32 8.85
N PRO A 98 5.88 -4.39 8.20
CA PRO A 98 7.14 -4.36 7.49
C PRO A 98 6.89 -3.74 6.11
N VAL A 99 7.49 -2.58 5.85
CA VAL A 99 7.42 -1.93 4.54
C VAL A 99 8.62 -2.34 3.69
N ALA A 100 8.37 -2.94 2.53
CA ALA A 100 9.37 -3.21 1.49
C ALA A 100 8.96 -2.46 0.21
N GLY A 101 9.75 -1.45 -0.20
CA GLY A 101 9.44 -0.58 -1.35
C GLY A 101 10.13 0.79 -1.29
N GLU A 102 9.92 1.62 -2.33
CA GLU A 102 10.50 2.96 -2.46
C GLU A 102 10.04 3.91 -1.35
N ARG A 103 10.98 4.68 -0.79
CA ARG A 103 10.78 5.55 0.38
C ARG A 103 11.05 7.01 0.00
N GLN A 104 10.09 7.65 -0.66
CA GLN A 104 10.16 9.11 -0.82
C GLN A 104 9.57 9.80 0.42
N SER A 105 10.47 10.47 1.16
CA SER A 105 10.27 11.49 2.20
C SER A 105 9.40 11.18 3.44
N VAL A 106 8.78 10.00 3.55
CA VAL A 106 8.26 9.52 4.85
C VAL A 106 9.40 8.84 5.59
N ARG A 107 10.03 9.56 6.53
CA ARG A 107 11.14 9.05 7.34
C ARG A 107 10.60 8.01 8.34
N CYS A 108 10.30 6.80 7.86
CA CYS A 108 10.06 5.64 8.73
C CYS A 108 11.42 5.14 9.25
N THR A 109 11.76 5.50 10.49
CA THR A 109 13.08 5.33 11.12
C THR A 109 13.50 3.87 11.41
N ARG A 110 12.79 2.87 10.89
CA ARG A 110 13.19 1.45 11.00
C ARG A 110 12.83 0.67 9.75
N SER A 111 13.84 0.27 8.98
CA SER A 111 13.71 -0.84 8.03
C SER A 111 13.52 -2.13 8.83
N VAL A 112 12.28 -2.62 8.91
CA VAL A 112 12.00 -3.91 9.57
C VAL A 112 12.34 -5.03 8.58
N ARG A 113 13.28 -5.90 8.96
CA ARG A 113 13.52 -7.17 8.26
C ARG A 113 12.28 -8.04 8.43
N LEU A 114 11.56 -8.29 7.34
CA LEU A 114 10.52 -9.31 7.30
C LEU A 114 11.12 -10.66 7.77
N PRO A 115 10.43 -11.43 8.64
CA PRO A 115 10.86 -12.78 8.97
C PRO A 115 10.99 -13.62 7.70
N ALA A 116 12.04 -14.45 7.61
CA ALA A 116 12.34 -15.24 6.41
C ALA A 116 11.13 -16.07 5.92
N ARG A 117 10.24 -16.50 6.81
CA ARG A 117 8.99 -17.22 6.47
C ARG A 117 7.99 -16.34 5.71
N VAL A 118 7.84 -15.07 6.07
CA VAL A 118 6.95 -14.13 5.37
C VAL A 118 7.55 -13.75 4.01
N LEU A 119 8.86 -13.51 3.96
CA LEU A 119 9.58 -13.30 2.70
C LEU A 119 9.50 -14.51 1.78
N ARG A 120 9.56 -15.73 2.31
CA ARG A 120 9.42 -16.97 1.53
C ARG A 120 7.98 -17.19 1.08
N ALA A 121 6.97 -16.87 1.89
CA ALA A 121 5.56 -16.94 1.49
C ALA A 121 5.22 -15.91 0.42
N ILE A 122 5.74 -14.67 0.54
CA ILE A 122 5.64 -13.66 -0.49
C ILE A 122 6.37 -14.15 -1.75
N ARG A 123 7.64 -14.58 -1.65
CA ARG A 123 8.39 -15.10 -2.81
C ARG A 123 7.76 -16.34 -3.44
N GLN A 124 7.16 -17.26 -2.69
CA GLN A 124 6.53 -18.45 -3.27
C GLN A 124 5.19 -18.15 -3.94
N ARG A 125 4.50 -17.08 -3.52
CA ARG A 125 3.28 -16.57 -4.18
C ARG A 125 3.55 -15.52 -5.25
N VAL A 126 4.73 -14.87 -5.22
CA VAL A 126 5.20 -13.86 -6.17
C VAL A 126 6.19 -14.45 -7.20
N ALA A 127 6.77 -15.64 -6.99
CA ALA A 127 7.58 -16.33 -8.00
C ALA A 127 6.74 -16.98 -9.12
N GLY A 128 5.43 -16.73 -9.14
CA GLY A 128 4.56 -16.90 -10.30
C GLY A 128 4.24 -15.58 -11.01
N PHE A 129 5.11 -14.56 -10.88
CA PHE A 129 5.13 -13.36 -11.73
C PHE A 129 6.04 -13.58 -12.93
#